data_AF-A0A7X4A5X2-F1
#
_entry.id   AF-A0A7X4A5X2-F1
#
_cell.length_a   1.000
_cell.length_b   1.000
_cell.length_c   1.000
_cell.angle_alpha   90.00
_cell.angle_beta   90.00
_cell.angle_gamma   90.00
#
_symmetry.space_group_name_H-M   'P 1'
#
loop_
_entity.id
_entity.type
_entity.pdbx_description
1 polymer ?
#
loop_
_entity_poly.entity_id
_entity_poly.type
_entity_poly.pdbx_seq_one_letter_code
_entity_poly.pdbx_strand_id
1 'polypeptide(L)'
;MTESSTAATVAAPNEPVLLPDLSDRGILTLTLNRPRVFNALSEDLLDALTSALESAAKDGTVRVVVIRAAGRAFCAGHDLREMRA
;
A
#
# COMPACT_ATOMS: atom_id res chain seq x y z
N MET A 1 -25.56 5.50 -15.22
CA MET A 1 -24.22 5.07 -15.68
C MET A 1 -23.24 6.11 -15.16
N THR A 2 -22.66 5.87 -13.99
CA THR A 2 -21.75 6.80 -13.32
C THR A 2 -20.32 6.49 -13.75
N GLU A 3 -19.70 7.42 -14.45
CA GLU A 3 -18.29 7.36 -14.84
C GLU A 3 -17.41 7.47 -13.58
N SER A 4 -16.82 6.36 -13.15
CA SER A 4 -15.74 6.34 -12.18
C SER A 4 -14.46 6.84 -12.85
N SER A 5 -14.30 8.16 -12.86
CA SER A 5 -13.06 8.83 -13.24
C SER A 5 -11.95 8.48 -12.23
N THR A 6 -11.02 7.62 -12.65
CA THR A 6 -9.80 7.32 -11.91
C THR A 6 -8.84 8.50 -12.04
N ALA A 7 -8.96 9.46 -11.14
CA ALA A 7 -7.96 10.52 -11.01
C ALA A 7 -6.67 9.91 -10.47
N ALA A 8 -5.62 9.94 -11.29
CA ALA A 8 -4.26 9.69 -10.84
C ALA A 8 -3.88 10.82 -9.85
N THR A 9 -4.10 10.59 -8.56
CA THR A 9 -3.63 11.49 -7.51
C THR A 9 -2.11 11.54 -7.57
N VAL A 10 -1.59 12.73 -7.82
CA VAL A 10 -0.16 13.02 -7.76
C VAL A 10 0.25 12.89 -6.29
N ALA A 11 0.91 11.78 -5.95
CA ALA A 11 1.43 11.59 -4.59
C ALA A 11 2.33 12.77 -4.20
N ALA A 12 1.95 13.45 -3.11
CA ALA A 12 2.68 14.58 -2.52
C ALA A 12 3.94 14.06 -1.79
N PRO A 13 5.01 14.87 -1.65
CA PRO A 13 6.29 14.43 -1.08
C PRO A 13 6.24 13.93 0.38
N ASN A 14 5.12 14.10 1.09
CA ASN A 14 4.90 13.64 2.46
C ASN A 14 3.73 12.65 2.58
N GLU A 15 3.29 12.05 1.47
CA GLU A 15 2.20 11.08 1.51
C GLU A 15 2.71 9.73 2.04
N PRO A 16 1.97 9.06 2.94
CA PRO A 16 2.38 7.76 3.46
C PRO A 16 2.58 6.74 2.33
N VAL A 17 3.63 5.92 2.45
CA VAL A 17 4.00 4.89 1.47
C VAL A 17 3.00 3.72 1.45
N LEU A 18 2.19 3.58 2.49
CA LEU A 18 1.13 2.57 2.63
C LEU A 18 -0.14 3.22 3.15
N LEU A 19 -1.28 2.95 2.51
CA LEU A 19 -2.60 3.47 2.89
C LEU A 19 -3.49 2.34 3.42
N PRO A 20 -3.79 2.29 4.73
CA PRO A 20 -4.72 1.33 5.31
C PRO A 20 -6.18 1.83 5.21
N ASP A 21 -7.10 0.92 4.93
CA ASP A 21 -8.55 1.14 4.94
C ASP A 21 -9.26 -0.08 5.53
N LEU A 22 -9.89 0.06 6.70
CA LEU A 22 -10.65 -1.01 7.36
C LEU A 22 -12.14 -0.78 7.19
N SER A 23 -12.80 -1.71 6.50
CA SER A 23 -14.26 -1.69 6.36
C SER A 23 -14.98 -2.29 7.57
N ASP A 24 -16.25 -1.93 7.76
CA ASP A 24 -17.15 -2.49 8.79
C ASP A 24 -17.31 -4.02 8.71
N ARG A 25 -16.96 -4.62 7.56
CA ARG A 25 -17.00 -6.08 7.36
C ARG A 25 -15.72 -6.78 7.83
N GLY A 26 -14.75 -6.06 8.36
CA GLY A 26 -13.45 -6.58 8.80
C GLY A 26 -12.47 -6.83 7.65
N ILE A 27 -12.65 -6.17 6.51
CA ILE A 27 -11.69 -6.25 5.39
C ILE A 27 -10.73 -5.06 5.51
N LEU A 28 -9.46 -5.35 5.80
CA LEU A 28 -8.37 -4.37 5.82
C LEU A 28 -7.69 -4.34 4.44
N THR A 29 -7.85 -3.24 3.72
CA THR A 29 -7.17 -3.00 2.45
C THR A 29 -5.90 -2.19 2.71
N LEU A 30 -4.75 -2.74 2.36
CA LEU A 30 -3.44 -2.07 2.42
C LEU A 30 -3.02 -1.69 1.01
N THR A 31 -3.01 -0.39 0.69
CA THR A 31 -2.65 0.10 -0.65
C THR A 31 -1.21 0.59 -0.69
N LEU A 32 -0.36 -0.07 -1.48
CA LEU A 32 1.00 0.38 -1.78
C LEU A 32 0.92 1.72 -2.54
N ASN A 33 1.54 2.77 -2.01
CA ASN A 33 1.38 4.15 -2.49
C ASN A 33 2.71 4.77 -2.95
N ARG A 34 3.48 4.02 -3.74
CA ARG A 34 4.67 4.55 -4.46
C ARG A 34 4.53 4.37 -5.98
N PRO A 35 3.44 4.84 -6.62
CA PRO A 35 3.14 4.53 -8.02
C PRO A 35 4.19 5.06 -9.02
N ARG A 36 4.93 6.12 -8.67
CA ARG A 36 5.98 6.72 -9.51
C ARG A 36 7.18 5.78 -9.73
N VAL A 37 7.43 4.89 -8.78
CA VAL A 37 8.49 3.87 -8.82
C VAL A 37 7.89 2.48 -8.89
N PHE A 38 6.69 2.34 -9.44
CA PHE A 38 5.97 1.06 -9.60
C PHE A 38 5.82 0.28 -8.29
N ASN A 39 5.65 1.00 -7.18
CA ASN A 39 5.53 0.43 -5.83
C ASN A 39 6.71 -0.49 -5.48
N ALA A 40 7.94 -0.12 -5.88
CA ALA A 40 9.15 -0.79 -5.44
C ALA A 40 9.22 -0.86 -3.91
N LEU A 41 9.60 -2.03 -3.39
CA LEU A 41 9.71 -2.32 -1.96
C LEU A 41 10.99 -1.67 -1.41
N SER A 42 10.86 -0.42 -0.96
CA SER A 42 11.85 0.26 -0.13
C SER A 42 11.75 -0.21 1.32
N GLU A 43 12.79 0.03 2.11
CA GLU A 43 12.80 -0.16 3.57
C GLU A 43 11.55 0.43 4.23
N ASP A 44 11.24 1.71 4.01
CA ASP A 44 10.05 2.37 4.57
C ASP A 44 8.73 1.64 4.27
N LEU A 45 8.60 1.07 3.05
CA LEU A 45 7.38 0.38 2.63
C LEU A 45 7.30 -1.02 3.26
N LEU A 46 8.44 -1.69 3.40
CA LEU A 46 8.53 -2.98 4.07
C LEU A 46 8.23 -2.84 5.57
N ASP A 47 8.76 -1.79 6.22
CA ASP A 47 8.51 -1.50 7.63
C ASP A 47 7.03 -1.16 7.86
N ALA A 48 6.45 -0.28 7.03
CA ALA A 48 5.04 0.07 7.11
C ALA A 48 4.14 -1.16 6.90
N LEU A 49 4.47 -2.02 5.94
CA LEU A 49 3.70 -3.23 5.65
C LEU A 49 3.80 -4.24 6.80
N THR A 50 5.00 -4.45 7.33
CA THR A 50 5.24 -5.34 8.48
C THR A 50 4.45 -4.88 9.70
N SER A 51 4.56 -3.59 10.05
CA SER A 51 3.83 -3.00 11.16
C SER A 51 2.31 -3.11 11.01
N ALA A 52 1.79 -2.86 9.81
CA ALA A 52 0.36 -2.98 9.52
C ALA A 52 -0.13 -4.44 9.65
N LEU A 53 0.64 -5.41 9.15
CA LEU A 53 0.29 -6.83 9.25
C LEU A 53 0.37 -7.35 10.69
N GLU A 54 1.38 -6.95 11.46
CA GLU A 54 1.47 -7.30 12.87
C GLU A 54 0.32 -6.72 13.69
N SER A 55 -0.11 -5.50 13.35
CA SER A 55 -1.25 -4.85 14.00
C SER A 55 -2.55 -5.57 13.65
N ALA A 56 -2.75 -5.90 12.37
CA ALA A 56 -3.90 -6.68 11.90
C ALA A 56 -3.97 -8.06 12.54
N ALA A 57 -2.83 -8.73 12.76
CA ALA A 57 -2.78 -10.03 13.41
C ALA A 57 -3.24 -10.01 14.88
N LYS A 58 -3.13 -8.84 15.55
CA LYS A 58 -3.55 -8.63 16.94
C LYS A 58 -4.98 -8.08 17.05
N ASP A 59 -5.56 -7.64 15.93
CA ASP A 59 -6.88 -7.01 15.89
C ASP A 59 -7.96 -8.04 15.52
N GLY A 60 -8.79 -8.40 16.51
CA GLY A 60 -9.90 -9.35 16.32
C GLY A 60 -11.03 -8.84 15.41
N THR A 61 -11.02 -7.57 15.02
CA THR A 61 -11.97 -7.02 14.04
C THR A 61 -11.56 -7.27 12.60
N VAL A 62 -10.27 -7.53 12.35
CA VAL A 62 -9.75 -7.83 11.02
C VAL A 62 -9.97 -9.30 10.71
N ARG A 63 -10.66 -9.55 9.60
CA ARG A 63 -10.98 -10.89 9.10
C ARG A 63 -10.21 -11.27 7.85
N VAL A 64 -9.94 -10.28 7.00
CA VAL A 64 -9.26 -10.46 5.71
C VAL A 64 -8.36 -9.27 5.47
N VAL A 65 -7.14 -9.53 5.00
CA VAL A 65 -6.22 -8.50 4.52
C VAL A 65 -6.15 -8.57 3.00
N VAL A 66 -6.39 -7.44 2.33
CA VAL A 66 -6.24 -7.28 0.88
C VAL A 66 -5.06 -6.35 0.64
N ILE A 67 -4.06 -6.81 -0.12
CA ILE A 67 -2.96 -5.95 -0.56
C ILE A 67 -3.28 -5.48 -1.97
N ARG A 68 -3.33 -4.16 -2.14
CA ARG A 68 -3.59 -3.48 -3.41
C ARG A 68 -2.44 -2.53 -3.71
N ALA A 69 -2.31 -2.11 -4.96
CA ALA A 69 -1.36 -1.11 -5.38
C ALA A 69 -2.05 0.11 -6.00
N ALA A 70 -1.54 1.30 -5.72
CA ALA A 70 -1.89 2.50 -6.46
C ALA A 70 -1.18 2.52 -7.83
N GLY A 71 -1.83 3.13 -8.82
CA GLY A 71 -1.26 3.31 -10.16
C GLY A 71 -1.38 2.06 -11.04
N ARG A 72 -0.46 1.95 -12.01
CA ARG A 72 -0.58 1.02 -13.16
C ARG A 72 0.07 -0.35 -12.96
N ALA A 73 0.82 -0.54 -11.89
CA ALA A 73 1.55 -1.78 -11.61
C ALA A 73 1.39 -2.16 -10.14
N PHE A 74 1.38 -3.46 -9.86
CA PHE A 74 1.28 -3.94 -8.49
C PHE A 74 2.54 -3.60 -7.69
N CYS A 75 3.67 -4.22 -8.02
CA CYS A 75 4.96 -4.00 -7.38
C CYS A 75 6.07 -4.42 -8.36
N ALA A 76 7.14 -3.62 -8.47
CA ALA A 76 8.32 -3.95 -9.28
C ALA A 76 9.35 -4.86 -8.58
N GLY A 77 9.08 -5.28 -7.33
CA GLY A 77 10.02 -6.05 -6.49
C GLY A 77 10.83 -5.16 -5.56
N HIS A 78 11.96 -5.67 -5.05
CA HIS A 78 12.88 -4.89 -4.20
C HIS A 78 13.39 -3.65 -4.92
N ASP A 79 13.51 -2.55 -4.18
CA ASP A 79 14.10 -1.33 -4.72
C ASP A 79 15.60 -1.56 -5.00
N LEU A 80 15.92 -1.79 -6.28
CA LEU A 80 17.30 -2.05 -6.74
C LEU A 80 18.26 -0.88 -6.45
N ARG A 81 17.75 0.31 -6.10
CA ARG A 81 18.56 1.44 -5.67
C ARG A 81 19.11 1.26 -4.25
N GLU A 82 18.35 0.59 -3.38
CA GLU A 82 18.74 0.28 -2.00
C GLU A 82 19.65 -0.96 -1.94
N MET A 83 19.51 -1.91 -2.87
CA MET A 83 20.39 -3.08 -2.95
C MET A 83 21.82 -2.79 -3.45
N ARG A 84 22.09 -1.58 -3.93
CA ARG A 84 23.40 -1.17 -4.49
C ARG A 84 24.20 -0.23 -3.56
N ALA A 85 23.68 0.08 -2.38
CA ALA A 85 24.32 0.92 -1.38
C ALA A 85 25.17 0.09 -0.41
#